data_AF-A0A1G9DX95-F1
#
_entry.id   AF-A0A1G9DX95-F1
#
_cell.length_a   1.000
_cell.length_b   1.000
_cell.length_c   1.000
_cell.angle_alpha   90.00
_cell.angle_beta   90.00
_cell.angle_gamma   90.00
#
_symmetry.space_group_name_H-M   'P 1'
#
loop_
_entity.id
_entity.type
_entity.pdbx_description
1 polymer ?
#
loop_
_entity_poly.entity_id
_entity_poly.type
_entity_poly.pdbx_seq_one_letter_code
_entity_poly.pdbx_strand_id
1 'polypeptide(L)'
;MVILLASISSATLGLLVGTIIKPSQVAAMFPGFLIPLVFLGSVFFSWNTLHVTPIIQVLVLLNPLVYVNEALRAILTPQLPHMSLFISIIGILISILIMGYWGRKRFIKMAVGN
;
A
#
# COMPACT_ATOMS: atom_id res chain seq x y z
N MET A 1 -8.78 12.24 9.16
CA MET A 1 -9.05 11.87 7.75
C MET A 1 -8.04 10.85 7.20
N VAL A 2 -6.74 11.13 7.21
CA VAL A 2 -5.71 10.20 6.67
C VAL A 2 -5.75 8.82 7.34
N ILE A 3 -5.97 8.74 8.66
CA ILE A 3 -6.11 7.45 9.36
C ILE A 3 -7.31 6.64 8.82
N LEU A 4 -8.44 7.29 8.50
CA LEU A 4 -9.59 6.59 7.91
C LEU A 4 -9.26 6.03 6.53
N LEU A 5 -8.59 6.82 5.68
CA LEU A 5 -8.13 6.37 4.37
C LEU A 5 -7.11 5.22 4.49
N ALA A 6 -6.19 5.30 5.45
CA ALA A 6 -5.24 4.24 5.76
C ALA A 6 -5.96 2.95 6.19
N SER A 7 -6.98 3.04 7.06
CA SER A 7 -7.79 1.89 7.47
C SER A 7 -8.53 1.25 6.29
N ILE A 8 -9.12 2.04 5.41
CA ILE A 8 -9.81 1.54 4.20
C ILE A 8 -8.81 0.91 3.23
N SER A 9 -7.64 1.53 3.05
CA SER A 9 -6.55 0.98 2.23
C SER A 9 -6.06 -0.36 2.79
N SER A 10 -5.86 -0.47 4.10
CA SER A 10 -5.48 -1.72 4.75
C SER A 10 -6.56 -2.80 4.64
N ALA A 11 -7.84 -2.43 4.76
CA ALA A 11 -8.96 -3.37 4.60
C ALA A 11 -9.05 -3.91 3.16
N THR A 12 -8.93 -3.03 2.16
CA THR A 12 -8.96 -3.43 0.74
C THR A 12 -7.73 -4.22 0.32
N LEU A 13 -6.54 -3.87 0.84
CA LEU A 13 -5.32 -4.66 0.65
C LEU A 13 -5.47 -6.06 1.29
N GLY A 14 -5.96 -6.14 2.53
CA GLY A 14 -6.21 -7.40 3.23
C GLY A 14 -7.20 -8.29 2.49
N LEU A 15 -8.28 -7.72 1.95
CA LEU A 15 -9.24 -8.43 1.10
C LEU A 15 -8.56 -8.98 -0.17
N LEU A 16 -7.78 -8.16 -0.87
CA LEU A 16 -7.11 -8.58 -2.10
C LEU A 16 -6.08 -9.68 -1.83
N VAL A 17 -5.20 -9.49 -0.85
CA VAL A 17 -4.15 -10.45 -0.51
C VAL A 17 -4.75 -11.75 0.02
N GLY A 18 -5.75 -11.65 0.91
CA GLY A 18 -6.47 -12.81 1.44
C GLY A 18 -7.19 -13.65 0.38
N THR A 19 -7.59 -13.05 -0.75
CA THR A 19 -8.18 -13.76 -1.90
C THR A 19 -7.15 -14.20 -2.96
N ILE A 20 -5.87 -13.88 -2.78
CA ILE A 20 -4.78 -14.34 -3.64
C ILE A 20 -4.06 -15.53 -3.01
N ILE A 21 -3.80 -15.46 -1.71
CA ILE A 21 -2.96 -16.42 -1.00
C ILE A 21 -3.76 -17.68 -0.67
N LYS A 22 -3.20 -18.84 -1.06
CA LYS A 22 -3.77 -20.14 -0.68
C LYS A 22 -3.55 -20.40 0.81
N PRO A 23 -4.45 -21.11 1.52
CA PRO A 23 -4.29 -21.41 2.94
C PRO A 23 -2.93 -22.06 3.30
N SER A 24 -2.42 -22.93 2.44
CA SER A 24 -1.11 -23.59 2.63
C SER A 24 0.10 -22.65 2.49
N GLN A 25 -0.08 -21.46 1.92
CA GLN A 25 1.00 -20.50 1.64
C GLN A 25 0.97 -19.29 2.60
N VAL A 26 0.07 -19.26 3.58
CA VAL A 26 -0.07 -18.12 4.51
C VAL A 26 1.22 -17.88 5.30
N ALA A 27 1.91 -18.92 5.75
CA ALA A 27 3.19 -18.77 6.43
C ALA A 27 4.27 -18.16 5.52
N ALA A 28 4.29 -18.54 4.23
CA ALA A 28 5.24 -18.01 3.24
C ALA A 28 4.90 -16.57 2.79
N MET A 29 3.64 -16.15 2.95
CA MET A 29 3.19 -14.78 2.64
C MET A 29 3.92 -13.73 3.49
N PHE A 30 4.19 -14.03 4.77
CA PHE A 30 4.87 -13.08 5.65
C PHE A 30 6.23 -12.62 5.11
N PRO A 31 7.21 -13.52 4.88
CA PRO A 31 8.48 -13.10 4.30
C PRO A 31 8.36 -12.70 2.82
N GLY A 32 7.51 -13.36 2.03
CA GLY A 32 7.45 -13.14 0.58
C GLY A 32 6.72 -11.87 0.15
N PHE A 33 5.77 -11.40 0.96
CA PHE A 33 4.93 -10.25 0.62
C PHE A 33 5.02 -9.13 1.66
N LEU A 34 4.84 -9.42 2.95
CA LEU A 34 4.82 -8.36 3.97
C LEU A 34 6.17 -7.67 4.14
N ILE A 35 7.28 -8.41 4.11
CA ILE A 35 8.62 -7.81 4.23
C ILE A 35 8.88 -6.83 3.07
N PRO A 36 8.80 -7.21 1.78
CA PRO A 36 8.96 -6.26 0.68
C PRO A 36 8.00 -5.07 0.76
N LEU A 37 6.74 -5.31 1.15
CA LEU A 37 5.74 -4.24 1.30
C LEU A 37 6.15 -3.21 2.35
N VAL A 38 6.67 -3.63 3.50
CA VAL A 38 7.10 -2.71 4.57
C VAL A 38 8.38 -1.98 4.17
N PHE A 39 9.39 -2.71 3.68
CA PHE A 39 10.68 -2.12 3.32
C PHE A 39 10.56 -1.13 2.16
N LEU A 40 9.75 -1.44 1.14
CA LEU A 40 9.49 -0.54 0.02
C LEU A 40 8.40 0.49 0.31
N GLY A 41 7.74 0.42 1.47
CA GLY A 41 6.58 1.22 1.83
C GLY A 41 6.91 2.62 2.36
N SER A 42 8.13 3.12 2.19
CA SER A 42 8.57 4.42 2.73
C SER A 42 8.36 4.56 4.25
N VAL A 43 8.57 3.48 5.00
CA VAL A 43 8.50 3.47 6.47
C VAL A 43 9.76 4.10 7.06
N PHE A 44 10.93 3.67 6.57
CA PHE A 44 12.24 4.06 7.08
C PHE A 44 12.91 5.22 6.32
N PHE A 45 12.34 5.61 5.18
CA PHE A 45 12.86 6.67 4.31
C PHE A 45 11.71 7.54 3.80
N SER A 46 12.04 8.70 3.21
CA SER A 46 11.09 9.49 2.44
C SER A 46 11.20 9.18 0.96
N TRP A 47 10.08 9.20 0.24
CA TRP A 47 10.06 9.09 -1.21
C TRP A 47 10.99 10.10 -1.89
N ASN A 48 11.13 11.32 -1.34
CA ASN A 48 12.02 12.35 -1.89
C ASN A 48 13.50 11.99 -1.78
N THR A 49 13.90 11.20 -0.77
CA THR A 49 15.29 10.77 -0.60
C THR A 49 15.73 9.69 -1.59
N LEU A 50 14.79 9.07 -2.30
CA LEU A 50 15.07 8.05 -3.32
C LEU A 50 15.53 8.65 -4.66
N HIS A 51 15.75 9.97 -4.76
CA HIS A 51 16.22 10.61 -5.99
C HIS A 51 17.58 10.07 -6.50
N VAL A 52 18.38 9.47 -5.62
CA VAL A 52 19.64 8.78 -5.98
C VAL A 52 19.41 7.43 -6.67
N THR A 53 18.21 6.85 -6.56
CA THR A 53 17.82 5.55 -7.12
C THR A 53 16.50 5.67 -7.91
N PRO A 54 16.49 6.34 -9.07
CA PRO A 54 15.26 6.72 -9.78
C PRO A 54 14.38 5.53 -10.18
N ILE A 55 14.97 4.38 -10.49
CA ILE A 55 14.21 3.15 -10.79
C ILE A 55 13.42 2.71 -9.56
N ILE A 56 14.07 2.65 -8.40
CA ILE A 56 13.43 2.25 -7.14
C ILE A 56 12.37 3.30 -6.76
N GLN A 57 12.69 4.60 -6.91
CA GLN A 57 11.78 5.70 -6.63
C GLN A 57 10.44 5.59 -7.38
N VAL A 58 10.47 5.12 -8.63
CA VAL A 58 9.24 4.87 -9.41
C VAL A 58 8.56 3.57 -8.99
N LEU A 59 9.31 2.48 -8.79
CA LEU A 59 8.74 1.18 -8.42
C LEU A 59 7.98 1.21 -7.08
N VAL A 60 8.49 1.94 -6.09
CA VAL A 60 7.83 2.02 -4.78
C VAL A 60 6.45 2.68 -4.86
N LEU A 61 6.14 3.49 -5.88
CA LEU A 61 4.82 4.11 -6.03
C LEU A 61 3.70 3.09 -6.27
N LEU A 62 4.01 1.87 -6.69
CA LEU A 62 3.02 0.79 -6.77
C LEU A 62 2.55 0.32 -5.39
N ASN A 63 3.32 0.62 -4.35
CA ASN A 63 3.03 0.18 -2.99
C ASN A 63 2.12 1.21 -2.29
N PRO A 64 0.88 0.83 -1.90
CA PRO A 64 -0.04 1.75 -1.23
C PRO A 64 0.49 2.29 0.11
N LEU A 65 1.40 1.56 0.78
CA LEU A 65 2.00 2.01 2.03
C LEU A 65 2.86 3.26 1.84
N VAL A 66 3.45 3.49 0.66
CA VAL A 66 4.23 4.71 0.40
C VAL A 66 3.37 5.94 0.63
N TYR A 67 2.19 5.96 0.03
CA TYR A 67 1.28 7.11 0.14
C TYR A 67 0.75 7.29 1.56
N VAL A 68 0.47 6.20 2.28
CA VAL A 68 0.04 6.28 3.69
C VAL A 68 1.15 6.87 4.56
N ASN A 69 2.37 6.34 4.46
CA ASN A 69 3.49 6.81 5.28
C ASN A 69 3.90 8.24 4.93
N GLU A 70 3.88 8.61 3.64
CA GLU A 70 4.15 9.98 3.20
C GLU A 70 3.06 10.97 3.65
N ALA A 71 1.77 10.59 3.62
CA ALA A 71 0.69 11.43 4.16
C ALA A 71 0.83 11.62 5.68
N LEU A 72 1.18 10.56 6.42
CA LEU A 72 1.43 10.65 7.85
C LEU A 72 2.65 11.52 8.14
N ARG A 73 3.73 11.38 7.37
CA ARG A 73 4.95 12.20 7.49
C ARG A 73 4.67 13.67 7.25
N ALA A 74 3.87 14.00 6.22
CA ALA A 74 3.44 15.37 5.94
C ALA A 74 2.60 16.00 7.06
N ILE A 75 1.91 15.20 7.87
CA ILE A 75 1.09 15.69 8.98
C ILE A 75 1.87 15.75 10.29
N LEU A 76 2.63 14.69 10.60
CA LEU A 76 3.26 14.50 11.91
C LEU A 76 4.67 15.08 11.98
N THR A 77 5.37 15.13 10.85
CA THR A 77 6.76 15.61 10.75
C THR A 77 6.95 16.49 9.51
N PRO A 78 6.21 17.61 9.38
CA PRO A 78 6.23 18.47 8.19
C PRO A 78 7.60 19.10 7.89
N GLN A 79 8.50 19.12 8.88
CA GLN A 79 9.87 19.62 8.73
C GLN A 79 10.80 18.64 7.97
N LEU A 80 10.42 17.37 7.85
CA LEU A 80 11.22 16.37 7.13
C LEU A 80 10.81 16.33 5.65
N PRO A 81 11.73 15.97 4.74
CA PRO A 81 11.39 15.75 3.33
C PRO A 81 10.23 14.77 3.22
N HIS A 82 9.23 15.14 2.43
CA HIS A 82 8.04 14.33 2.20
C HIS A 82 7.40 14.66 0.84
N MET A 83 6.64 13.70 0.33
CA MET A 83 5.77 13.86 -0.81
C MET A 83 4.65 14.85 -0.46
N SER A 84 4.14 15.56 -1.47
CA SER A 84 2.97 16.42 -1.29
C SER A 84 1.79 15.63 -0.72
N LEU A 85 1.18 16.15 0.36
CA LEU A 85 0.01 15.55 0.99
C LEU A 85 -1.13 15.27 0.00
N PHE A 86 -1.31 16.16 -0.98
CA PHE A 86 -2.32 16.01 -2.03
C PHE A 86 -2.05 14.78 -2.90
N ILE A 87 -0.80 14.58 -3.32
CA ILE A 87 -0.40 13.41 -4.12
C ILE A 87 -0.57 12.13 -3.31
N SER A 88 -0.18 12.16 -2.03
CA SER A 88 -0.36 11.03 -1.12
C SER A 88 -1.83 10.65 -0.96
N ILE A 89 -2.74 11.62 -0.79
CA ILE A 89 -4.18 11.34 -0.69
C ILE A 89 -4.72 10.72 -1.99
N ILE A 90 -4.35 11.26 -3.15
CA ILE A 90 -4.75 10.69 -4.45
C ILE A 90 -4.24 9.26 -4.60
N GLY A 91 -2.98 9.01 -4.26
CA GLY A 91 -2.38 7.68 -4.32
C GLY A 91 -3.11 6.67 -3.43
N ILE A 92 -3.52 7.07 -2.22
CA ILE A 92 -4.32 6.21 -1.35
C ILE A 92 -5.69 5.92 -1.97
N LEU A 93 -6.38 6.92 -2.50
CA LEU A 93 -7.69 6.75 -3.13
C LEU A 93 -7.64 5.82 -4.36
N ILE A 94 -6.65 6.00 -5.24
CA ILE A 94 -6.41 5.14 -6.39
C ILE A 94 -6.15 3.70 -5.92
N SER A 95 -5.30 3.54 -4.91
CA SER A 95 -4.98 2.22 -4.34
C SER A 95 -6.23 1.52 -3.80
N ILE A 96 -7.06 2.23 -3.04
CA ILE A 96 -8.34 1.71 -2.51
C ILE A 96 -9.25 1.24 -3.65
N LEU A 97 -9.40 2.04 -4.70
CA LEU A 97 -10.26 1.70 -5.84
C LEU A 97 -9.76 0.45 -6.57
N ILE A 98 -8.46 0.38 -6.87
CA ILE A 98 -7.85 -0.76 -7.55
C ILE A 98 -7.98 -2.01 -6.68
N MET A 99 -7.46 -1.98 -5.45
CA MET A 99 -7.44 -3.15 -4.56
C MET A 99 -8.85 -3.59 -4.18
N GLY A 100 -9.75 -2.65 -3.89
CA GLY A 100 -11.14 -2.93 -3.58
C GLY A 100 -11.89 -3.55 -4.76
N TYR A 101 -11.69 -3.06 -5.99
CA TYR A 101 -12.30 -3.63 -7.19
C TYR A 101 -11.84 -5.09 -7.40
N TRP A 102 -10.52 -5.32 -7.41
CA TRP A 102 -9.96 -6.65 -7.65
C TRP A 102 -10.24 -7.62 -6.51
N GLY A 103 -10.12 -7.17 -5.25
CA GLY A 103 -10.40 -7.97 -4.08
C GLY A 103 -11.86 -8.42 -4.04
N ARG A 104 -12.81 -7.50 -4.27
CA ARG A 104 -14.23 -7.84 -4.38
C ARG A 104 -14.50 -8.83 -5.52
N LYS A 105 -13.95 -8.60 -6.70
CA LYS A 105 -14.15 -9.47 -7.87
C LYS A 105 -13.67 -10.90 -7.59
N ARG A 106 -12.49 -11.06 -6.98
CA ARG A 106 -11.96 -12.38 -6.60
C ARG A 106 -12.77 -13.03 -5.50
N PHE A 107 -13.16 -12.28 -4.47
CA PHE A 107 -13.98 -12.76 -3.37
C PHE A 107 -15.31 -13.34 -3.86
N ILE A 108 -16.02 -12.61 -4.73
CA ILE A 108 -17.29 -13.09 -5.33
C ILE A 108 -17.06 -14.36 -6.14
N LYS A 109 -15.98 -14.41 -6.95
CA LYS A 109 -15.66 -15.61 -7.73
C LYS A 109 -15.46 -16.84 -6.84
N MET A 110 -14.73 -16.68 -5.73
CA MET A 110 -14.53 -17.74 -4.73
C MET A 110 -15.83 -18.17 -4.05
N ALA A 111 -16.70 -17.21 -3.71
CA ALA A 111 -17.97 -17.49 -3.03
C ALA A 111 -18.96 -18.26 -3.93
N VAL A 112 -18.92 -18.02 -5.24
CA VAL A 112 -19.77 -18.70 -6.24
C VAL A 112 -19.19 -20.07 -6.68
N GLY A 113 -17.96 -20.40 -6.27
CA GLY A 113 -17.35 -21.71 -6.53
C GLY A 113 -16.76 -21.90 -7.94
N ASN A 114 -16.50 -20.81 -8.68
CA ASN A 114 -15.89 -20.82 -10.03
C ASN A 114 -14.39 -20.50 -10.03
#